data_AF-A0A7S3II43-F1
#
_entry.id   AF-A0A7S3II43-F1
#
_cell.length_a   1.000
_cell.length_b   1.000
_cell.length_c   1.000
_cell.angle_alpha   90.00
_cell.angle_beta   90.00
_cell.angle_gamma   90.00
#
_symmetry.space_group_name_H-M   'P 1'
#
loop_
_entity.id
_entity.type
_entity.pdbx_description
1 polymer ?
#
loop_
_entity_poly.entity_id
_entity_poly.type
_entity_poly.pdbx_seq_one_letter_code
_entity_poly.pdbx_strand_id
1 'polypeptide(L)'
;MMQVIIRDHKLKSYSLNSVSYHFLKEQKEDVPHKIISDLQNQDEFTRRRLAIYCLKDAYLPLRLMEKLMCVFNLTEMARVTGVPITFLFTRGQQIKVASQLYRKARQLDLVIPVRRVEPSGEKYEGATVIEPNRGFYKDPIATLDFASLYPSIMMAHNLCYSTLIPTKREADSMPEGTVERTPHGDYFVKKEVKKGILPLILEELITARKQAKKELKEATDPFVKGVLDGRQLALKISANSVYGFTGAQVGQ
;
A
#
# COMPACT_ATOMS: atom_id res chain seq x y z
N MET A 1 2.35 17.57 -4.51
CA MET A 1 1.31 17.49 -3.46
C MET A 1 -0.02 16.97 -3.96
N MET A 2 -0.65 17.58 -4.97
CA MET A 2 -1.97 17.14 -5.48
C MET A 2 -2.07 15.63 -5.74
N GLN A 3 -1.10 15.06 -6.46
CA GLN A 3 -1.09 13.62 -6.77
C GLN A 3 -1.04 12.72 -5.52
N VAL A 4 -0.31 13.13 -4.48
CA VAL A 4 -0.23 12.39 -3.21
C VAL A 4 -1.60 12.40 -2.54
N ILE A 5 -2.26 13.56 -2.49
CA ILE A 5 -3.58 13.69 -1.86
C ILE A 5 -4.63 12.87 -2.60
N ILE A 6 -4.66 12.93 -3.93
CA ILE A 6 -5.60 12.15 -4.76
C ILE A 6 -5.41 10.64 -4.55
N ARG A 7 -4.15 10.19 -4.45
CA ARG A 7 -3.82 8.78 -4.25
C ARG A 7 -4.23 8.30 -2.85
N ASP A 8 -3.97 9.10 -1.82
CA ASP A 8 -4.03 8.65 -0.43
C ASP A 8 -5.34 9.02 0.28
N HIS A 9 -6.11 9.98 -0.26
CA HIS A 9 -7.34 10.48 0.37
C HIS A 9 -8.51 10.56 -0.62
N LYS A 10 -9.69 10.11 -0.19
CA LYS A 10 -10.95 10.25 -0.93
C LYS A 10 -11.70 11.49 -0.42
N LEU A 11 -11.55 12.62 -1.11
CA LEU A 11 -12.15 13.90 -0.73
C LEU A 11 -13.28 14.29 -1.69
N LYS A 12 -14.23 15.12 -1.21
CA LYS A 12 -15.31 15.68 -2.05
C LYS A 12 -14.80 16.66 -3.10
N SER A 13 -13.73 17.39 -2.80
CA SER A 13 -13.08 18.35 -3.70
C SER A 13 -11.58 18.36 -3.44
N TYR A 14 -10.79 18.44 -4.52
CA TYR A 14 -9.33 18.48 -4.50
C TYR A 14 -8.77 19.88 -4.79
N SER A 15 -9.60 20.92 -4.74
CA SER A 15 -9.11 22.29 -4.82
C SER A 15 -8.18 22.59 -3.65
N LEU A 16 -7.15 23.43 -3.87
CA LEU A 16 -6.21 23.80 -2.80
C LEU A 16 -6.95 24.40 -1.58
N ASN A 17 -8.03 25.16 -1.80
CA ASN A 17 -8.84 25.71 -0.72
C ASN A 17 -9.54 24.62 0.11
N SER A 18 -10.22 23.68 -0.56
CA SER A 18 -10.93 22.59 0.12
C SER A 18 -9.98 21.68 0.90
N VAL A 19 -8.83 21.36 0.30
CA VAL A 19 -7.80 20.51 0.93
C VAL A 19 -7.17 21.23 2.14
N SER A 20 -6.82 22.51 2.00
CA SER A 20 -6.24 23.29 3.09
C SER A 20 -7.22 23.43 4.24
N TYR A 21 -8.49 23.67 3.96
CA TYR A 21 -9.51 23.74 5.00
C TYR A 21 -9.73 22.38 5.68
N HIS A 22 -9.70 21.29 4.92
CA HIS A 22 -9.88 19.95 5.47
C HIS A 22 -8.78 19.60 6.49
N PHE A 23 -7.51 19.74 6.10
CA PHE A 23 -6.35 19.30 6.90
C PHE A 23 -5.74 20.34 7.83
N LEU A 24 -5.72 21.62 7.41
CA LEU A 24 -5.08 22.71 8.16
C LEU A 24 -6.09 23.60 8.88
N LYS A 25 -7.39 23.52 8.56
CA LYS A 25 -8.43 24.47 9.01
C LYS A 25 -8.17 25.91 8.55
N GLU A 26 -7.51 26.05 7.40
CA GLU A 26 -7.18 27.34 6.81
C GLU A 26 -7.75 27.47 5.39
N GLN A 27 -8.06 28.70 4.99
CA GLN A 27 -8.57 29.02 3.67
C GLN A 27 -7.58 29.87 2.88
N LYS A 28 -7.62 29.76 1.56
CA LYS A 28 -6.85 30.63 0.65
C LYS A 28 -7.29 32.08 0.80
N GLU A 29 -6.43 33.02 0.40
CA GLU A 29 -6.90 34.36 0.06
C GLU A 29 -7.81 34.25 -1.17
N ASP A 30 -8.99 34.87 -1.12
CA ASP A 30 -9.90 34.90 -2.26
C ASP A 30 -9.54 36.05 -3.20
N VAL A 31 -8.96 35.69 -4.34
CA VAL A 31 -8.67 36.60 -5.45
C VAL A 31 -9.24 35.98 -6.72
N PRO A 32 -10.40 36.47 -7.20
CA PRO A 32 -10.99 36.01 -8.45
C PRO A 32 -10.04 36.22 -9.63
N HIS A 33 -9.94 35.22 -10.52
CA HIS A 33 -9.06 35.30 -11.69
C HIS A 33 -9.27 36.57 -12.54
N LYS A 34 -10.52 37.03 -12.66
CA LYS A 34 -10.91 38.18 -13.48
C LYS A 34 -10.24 39.50 -13.06
N ILE A 35 -9.90 39.66 -11.78
CA ILE A 35 -9.35 40.92 -11.25
C ILE A 35 -7.82 40.89 -11.13
N ILE A 36 -7.16 39.77 -11.46
CA ILE A 36 -5.71 39.64 -11.28
C ILE A 36 -4.95 40.65 -12.16
N SER A 37 -5.36 40.82 -13.42
CA SER A 37 -4.73 41.78 -14.34
C SER A 37 -4.91 43.22 -13.86
N ASP A 38 -6.08 43.55 -13.32
CA ASP A 38 -6.37 44.89 -12.81
C ASP A 38 -5.51 45.18 -11.58
N LEU A 39 -5.43 44.23 -10.64
CA LEU A 39 -4.58 44.33 -9.44
C LEU A 39 -3.08 44.42 -9.76
N GLN A 40 -2.64 43.87 -10.90
CA GLN A 40 -1.24 43.96 -11.32
C GLN A 40 -0.91 45.37 -11.86
N ASN A 41 -1.84 45.97 -12.60
CA ASN A 41 -1.62 47.23 -13.32
C ASN A 41 -1.92 48.49 -12.51
N GLN A 42 -2.64 48.39 -11.39
CA GLN A 42 -3.13 49.55 -10.64
C GLN A 42 -2.04 50.28 -9.87
N ASP A 43 -1.50 49.70 -8.79
CA ASP A 43 -0.52 50.37 -7.92
C ASP A 43 0.36 49.38 -7.15
N GLU A 44 1.26 49.88 -6.30
CA GLU A 44 2.13 49.03 -5.49
C GLU A 44 1.39 48.26 -4.38
N PHE A 45 0.29 48.81 -3.84
CA PHE A 45 -0.48 48.19 -2.76
C PHE A 45 -1.30 46.99 -3.25
N THR A 46 -1.87 47.11 -4.44
CA THR A 46 -2.60 46.05 -5.15
C THR A 46 -1.66 44.93 -5.60
N ARG A 47 -0.47 45.26 -6.11
CA ARG A 47 0.60 44.28 -6.35
C ARG A 47 1.07 43.60 -5.06
N ARG A 48 1.16 44.32 -3.94
CA ARG A 48 1.46 43.72 -2.62
C ARG A 48 0.38 42.72 -2.19
N ARG A 49 -0.90 43.01 -2.41
CA ARG A 49 -1.99 42.06 -2.15
C ARG A 49 -1.84 40.79 -3.00
N LEU A 50 -1.53 40.94 -4.28
CA LEU A 50 -1.30 39.80 -5.18
C LEU A 50 -0.07 38.98 -4.75
N ALA A 51 0.99 39.63 -4.27
CA ALA A 51 2.16 38.96 -3.71
C ALA A 51 1.83 38.14 -2.46
N ILE A 52 1.00 38.67 -1.55
CA ILE A 52 0.53 37.94 -0.35
C ILE A 52 -0.31 36.73 -0.75
N TYR A 53 -1.24 36.89 -1.70
CA TYR A 53 -2.02 35.78 -2.27
C TYR A 53 -1.10 34.68 -2.83
N CYS A 54 -0.11 35.05 -3.65
CA CYS A 54 0.83 34.10 -4.25
C CYS A 54 1.70 33.41 -3.20
N LEU A 55 2.19 34.15 -2.20
CA LEU A 55 2.98 33.60 -1.10
C LEU A 55 2.17 32.57 -0.29
N LYS A 56 0.90 32.88 0.02
CA LYS A 56 0.02 31.93 0.71
C LYS A 56 -0.22 30.67 -0.11
N ASP A 57 -0.46 30.80 -1.40
CA ASP A 57 -0.64 29.67 -2.32
C ASP A 57 0.62 28.80 -2.47
N ALA A 58 1.81 29.39 -2.39
CA ALA A 58 3.08 28.65 -2.39
C ALA A 58 3.36 27.98 -1.03
N TYR A 59 2.93 28.60 0.07
CA TYR A 59 3.21 28.11 1.43
C TYR A 59 2.26 26.98 1.87
N LEU A 60 0.99 27.02 1.45
CA LEU A 60 0.01 25.99 1.81
C LEU A 60 0.44 24.56 1.42
N PRO A 61 0.97 24.29 0.20
CA PRO A 61 1.52 22.97 -0.16
C PRO A 61 2.65 22.48 0.76
N LEU A 62 3.52 23.38 1.22
CA LEU A 62 4.61 23.03 2.15
C LEU A 62 4.02 22.57 3.48
N ARG A 63 3.09 23.34 4.04
CA ARG A 63 2.40 22.98 5.29
C ARG A 63 1.58 21.71 5.19
N LEU A 64 0.93 21.47 4.05
CA LEU A 64 0.24 20.21 3.79
C LEU A 64 1.23 19.04 3.76
N MET A 65 2.40 19.22 3.15
CA MET A 65 3.44 18.19 3.10
C MET A 65 3.94 17.80 4.49
N GLU A 66 4.14 18.79 5.36
CA GLU A 66 4.53 18.59 6.76
C GLU A 66 3.41 17.95 7.57
N LYS A 67 2.18 18.50 7.50
CA LYS A 67 1.02 18.01 8.25
C LYS A 67 0.70 16.55 7.94
N LEU A 68 0.88 16.14 6.68
CA LEU A 68 0.61 14.79 6.19
C LEU A 68 1.84 13.88 6.22
N MET A 69 2.98 14.38 6.72
CA MET A 69 4.24 13.64 6.82
C MET A 69 4.64 12.99 5.48
N CYS A 70 4.36 13.65 4.35
CA CYS A 70 4.43 13.02 3.03
C CYS A 70 5.83 12.49 2.71
N VAL A 71 6.86 13.29 2.99
CA VAL A 71 8.26 12.93 2.71
C VAL A 71 8.65 11.68 3.51
N PHE A 72 8.27 11.60 4.79
CA PHE A 72 8.57 10.46 5.64
C PHE A 72 7.85 9.20 5.19
N ASN A 73 6.55 9.30 4.91
CA ASN A 73 5.74 8.17 4.45
C ASN A 73 6.26 7.60 3.13
N LEU A 74 6.65 8.47 2.19
CA LEU A 74 7.24 8.06 0.92
C LEU A 74 8.63 7.45 1.12
N THR A 75 9.45 8.03 1.99
CA THR A 75 10.79 7.50 2.30
C THR A 75 10.71 6.11 2.92
N GLU A 76 9.82 5.90 3.89
CA GLU A 76 9.61 4.60 4.53
C GLU A 76 9.05 3.58 3.55
N MET A 77 8.10 3.97 2.68
CA MET A 77 7.63 3.10 1.59
C MET A 77 8.77 2.68 0.65
N ALA A 78 9.62 3.61 0.25
CA ALA A 78 10.77 3.33 -0.61
C ALA A 78 11.78 2.40 0.08
N ARG A 79 12.06 2.62 1.37
CA ARG A 79 12.95 1.77 2.18
C ARG A 79 12.42 0.34 2.32
N VAL A 80 11.13 0.19 2.64
CA VAL A 80 10.47 -1.12 2.81
C VAL A 80 10.44 -1.89 1.50
N THR A 81 10.03 -1.25 0.40
CA THR A 81 9.81 -1.93 -0.87
C THR A 81 11.04 -1.98 -1.77
N GLY A 82 12.04 -1.15 -1.48
CA GLY A 82 13.29 -1.14 -2.21
C GLY A 82 13.25 -0.49 -3.59
N VAL A 83 12.25 0.36 -3.85
CA VAL A 83 12.11 1.07 -5.13
C VAL A 83 12.58 2.53 -5.00
N PRO A 84 13.00 3.17 -6.10
CA PRO A 84 13.25 4.61 -6.11
C PRO A 84 12.01 5.39 -5.67
N ILE A 85 12.19 6.49 -4.93
CA ILE A 85 11.07 7.34 -4.47
C ILE A 85 10.23 7.84 -5.66
N THR A 86 10.85 8.11 -6.80
CA THR A 86 10.15 8.54 -8.04
C THR A 86 9.10 7.52 -8.50
N PHE A 87 9.35 6.21 -8.33
CA PHE A 87 8.40 5.16 -8.70
C PHE A 87 7.14 5.17 -7.83
N LEU A 88 7.19 5.74 -6.63
CA LEU A 88 6.01 5.85 -5.77
C LEU A 88 4.97 6.84 -6.33
N PHE A 89 5.39 7.73 -7.22
CA PHE A 89 4.52 8.69 -7.91
C PHE A 89 4.08 8.21 -9.29
N THR A 90 4.95 7.49 -9.99
CA THR A 90 4.77 7.16 -11.42
C THR A 90 4.36 5.70 -11.67
N ARG A 91 4.48 4.82 -10.69
CA ARG A 91 4.23 3.37 -10.83
C ARG A 91 3.25 2.86 -9.77
N GLY A 92 2.59 1.75 -10.10
CA GLY A 92 1.63 1.08 -9.21
C GLY A 92 2.27 0.20 -8.13
N GLN A 93 1.48 -0.71 -7.55
CA GLN A 93 1.95 -1.63 -6.49
C GLN A 93 2.83 -2.77 -7.01
N GLN A 94 2.65 -3.21 -8.27
CA GLN A 94 3.35 -4.37 -8.81
C GLN A 94 4.88 -4.24 -8.75
N ILE A 95 5.43 -3.07 -9.12
CA ILE A 95 6.89 -2.85 -9.09
C ILE A 95 7.48 -2.98 -7.68
N LYS A 96 6.70 -2.68 -6.64
CA LYS A 96 7.12 -2.76 -5.25
C LYS A 96 7.23 -4.21 -4.79
N VAL A 97 6.27 -5.03 -5.15
CA VAL A 97 6.29 -6.48 -4.86
C VAL A 97 7.37 -7.16 -5.69
N ALA A 98 7.47 -6.83 -6.98
CA ALA A 98 8.51 -7.33 -7.87
C ALA A 98 9.91 -7.03 -7.32
N SER A 99 10.19 -5.79 -6.91
CA SER A 99 11.47 -5.40 -6.28
C SER A 99 11.83 -6.28 -5.08
N GLN A 100 10.89 -6.52 -4.17
CA GLN A 100 11.10 -7.39 -3.01
C GLN A 100 11.34 -8.84 -3.44
N LEU A 101 10.58 -9.33 -4.42
CA LEU A 101 10.74 -10.68 -4.96
C LEU A 101 12.12 -10.89 -5.61
N TYR A 102 12.57 -9.96 -6.46
CA TYR A 102 13.90 -10.01 -7.07
C TYR A 102 15.02 -9.99 -6.04
N ARG A 103 14.92 -9.13 -5.02
CA ARG A 103 15.89 -9.07 -3.92
C ARG A 103 15.97 -10.38 -3.15
N LYS A 104 14.81 -10.97 -2.84
CA LYS A 104 14.76 -12.23 -2.08
C LYS A 104 15.19 -13.42 -2.93
N ALA A 105 14.85 -13.42 -4.23
CA ALA A 105 15.27 -14.46 -5.17
C ALA A 105 16.80 -14.50 -5.29
N ARG A 106 17.46 -13.33 -5.37
CA ARG A 106 18.92 -13.23 -5.36
C ARG A 106 19.56 -13.82 -4.08
N GLN A 107 18.95 -13.62 -2.92
CA GLN A 107 19.45 -14.18 -1.66
C GLN A 107 19.34 -15.71 -1.59
N LEU A 108 18.40 -16.29 -2.33
CA LEU A 108 18.11 -17.72 -2.37
C LEU A 108 18.67 -18.42 -3.61
N ASP A 109 19.48 -17.72 -4.41
CA ASP A 109 20.02 -18.18 -5.69
C ASP A 109 18.95 -18.71 -6.66
N LEU A 110 17.82 -17.98 -6.75
CA LEU A 110 16.69 -18.29 -7.61
C LEU A 110 16.61 -17.32 -8.79
N VAL A 111 16.18 -17.84 -9.94
CA VAL A 111 15.90 -17.06 -11.14
C VAL A 111 14.40 -16.94 -11.34
N ILE A 112 13.91 -15.73 -11.66
CA ILE A 112 12.49 -15.49 -11.94
C ILE A 112 12.28 -15.61 -13.46
N PRO A 113 11.48 -16.57 -13.94
CA PRO A 113 11.24 -16.74 -15.37
C PRO A 113 10.34 -15.63 -15.91
N VAL A 114 10.58 -15.22 -17.16
CA VAL A 114 9.67 -14.33 -17.88
C VAL A 114 8.58 -15.19 -18.52
N ARG A 115 7.35 -15.08 -18.01
CA ARG A 115 6.17 -15.69 -18.61
C ARG A 115 5.31 -14.62 -19.25
N ARG A 116 5.03 -14.76 -20.55
CA ARG A 116 4.01 -13.95 -21.23
C ARG A 116 2.69 -14.67 -21.09
N VAL A 117 1.79 -14.11 -20.30
CA VAL A 117 0.42 -14.62 -20.14
C VAL A 117 -0.48 -13.68 -20.92
N GLU A 118 -1.19 -14.20 -21.91
CA GLU A 118 -2.25 -13.44 -22.55
C GLU A 118 -3.42 -13.29 -21.56
N PRO A 119 -4.00 -12.09 -21.40
CA PRO A 119 -5.10 -11.91 -20.48
C PRO A 119 -6.29 -12.74 -20.97
N SER A 120 -6.66 -13.78 -20.22
CA SER A 120 -7.82 -14.62 -20.56
C SER A 120 -9.15 -13.89 -20.42
N GLY A 121 -9.17 -12.77 -19.67
CA GLY A 121 -10.39 -12.01 -19.36
C GLY A 121 -11.30 -12.69 -18.33
N GLU A 122 -11.06 -13.95 -18.01
CA GLU A 122 -11.80 -14.73 -17.03
C GLU A 122 -11.42 -14.31 -15.62
N LYS A 123 -12.42 -13.97 -14.79
CA LYS A 123 -12.20 -13.69 -13.37
C LYS A 123 -12.23 -14.99 -12.58
N TYR A 124 -11.40 -15.08 -11.55
CA TYR A 124 -11.45 -16.17 -10.57
C TYR A 124 -12.46 -15.87 -9.46
N GLU A 125 -12.94 -16.91 -8.77
CA GLU A 125 -13.87 -16.77 -7.66
C GLU A 125 -13.24 -16.01 -6.48
N GLY A 126 -13.94 -14.99 -5.97
CA GLY A 126 -13.47 -14.11 -4.92
C GLY A 126 -13.87 -14.53 -3.51
N ALA A 127 -14.02 -13.55 -2.62
CA ALA A 127 -14.47 -13.81 -1.24
C ALA A 127 -15.98 -14.05 -1.17
N THR A 128 -16.40 -14.94 -0.28
CA THR A 128 -17.80 -15.12 0.09
C THR A 128 -18.26 -14.00 1.04
N VAL A 129 -19.44 -13.44 0.79
CA VAL A 129 -20.11 -12.51 1.70
C VAL A 129 -21.30 -13.24 2.30
N ILE A 130 -21.36 -13.31 3.63
CA ILE A 130 -22.49 -13.92 4.35
C ILE A 130 -23.73 -13.03 4.14
N GLU A 131 -24.87 -13.65 3.86
CA GLU A 131 -26.13 -12.93 3.73
C GLU A 131 -26.49 -12.21 5.04
N PRO A 132 -26.68 -10.87 5.01
CA PRO A 132 -26.91 -10.12 6.22
C PRO A 132 -28.34 -10.28 6.72
N ASN A 133 -28.49 -10.57 8.01
CA ASN A 133 -29.77 -10.42 8.70
C ASN A 133 -30.06 -8.92 8.87
N ARG A 134 -30.96 -8.38 8.04
CA ARG A 134 -31.26 -6.95 8.02
C ARG A 134 -32.21 -6.60 9.17
N GLY A 135 -31.90 -5.52 9.87
CA GLY A 135 -32.76 -5.02 10.94
C GLY A 135 -32.10 -3.91 11.73
N PHE A 136 -32.89 -3.34 12.64
CA PHE A 136 -32.38 -2.45 13.67
C PHE A 136 -32.08 -3.27 14.93
N TYR A 137 -30.81 -3.37 15.29
CA TYR A 137 -30.36 -4.12 16.45
C TYR A 137 -30.21 -3.19 17.65
N LYS A 138 -30.94 -3.48 18.73
CA LYS A 138 -30.83 -2.77 20.00
C LYS A 138 -29.71 -3.34 20.88
N ASP A 139 -29.41 -4.62 20.71
CA ASP A 139 -28.40 -5.33 21.46
C ASP A 139 -26.99 -5.12 20.86
N PRO A 140 -25.92 -5.13 21.68
CA PRO A 140 -24.55 -5.02 21.20
C PRO A 140 -24.17 -6.17 20.25
N ILE A 141 -23.56 -5.84 19.11
CA ILE A 141 -23.02 -6.81 18.15
C ILE A 141 -21.50 -6.82 18.23
N ALA A 142 -20.93 -7.94 18.65
CA ALA A 142 -19.48 -8.13 18.63
C ALA A 142 -18.99 -8.33 17.19
N THR A 143 -17.96 -7.58 16.79
CA THR A 143 -17.29 -7.74 15.49
C THR A 143 -15.96 -8.44 15.69
N LEU A 144 -15.77 -9.57 15.01
CA LEU A 144 -14.53 -10.34 15.03
C LEU A 144 -13.91 -10.34 13.64
N ASP A 145 -12.63 -10.01 13.54
CA ASP A 145 -11.89 -9.94 12.27
C ASP A 145 -10.55 -10.68 12.34
N PHE A 146 -10.10 -11.21 11.20
CA PHE A 146 -8.77 -11.79 11.07
C PHE A 146 -7.73 -10.70 10.77
N ALA A 147 -6.68 -10.63 11.59
CA ALA A 147 -5.57 -9.73 11.34
C ALA A 147 -4.71 -10.21 10.15
N SER A 148 -4.85 -9.54 9.00
CA SER A 148 -4.07 -9.85 7.76
C SER A 148 -4.37 -11.26 7.22
N LEU A 149 -5.65 -11.53 6.94
CA LEU A 149 -6.17 -12.84 6.51
C LEU A 149 -5.34 -13.52 5.40
N TYR A 150 -5.25 -12.92 4.21
CA TYR A 150 -4.55 -13.55 3.07
C TYR A 150 -3.05 -13.78 3.29
N PRO A 151 -2.27 -12.80 3.80
CA PRO A 151 -0.89 -13.08 4.19
C PRO A 151 -0.77 -14.25 5.17
N SER A 152 -1.69 -14.37 6.13
CA SER A 152 -1.68 -15.45 7.12
C SER A 152 -1.93 -16.81 6.49
N ILE A 153 -2.89 -16.91 5.56
CA ILE A 153 -3.15 -18.15 4.79
C ILE A 153 -1.92 -18.55 3.98
N MET A 154 -1.33 -17.59 3.24
CA MET A 154 -0.14 -17.85 2.42
C MET A 154 1.04 -18.40 3.23
N MET A 155 1.29 -17.83 4.42
CA MET A 155 2.36 -18.30 5.30
C MET A 155 2.03 -19.64 5.96
N ALA A 156 0.78 -19.83 6.42
CA ALA A 156 0.37 -21.03 7.13
C ALA A 156 0.46 -22.29 6.25
N HIS A 157 0.04 -22.18 4.99
CA HIS A 157 -0.01 -23.28 4.02
C HIS A 157 1.15 -23.24 3.01
N ASN A 158 2.21 -22.45 3.29
CA ASN A 158 3.42 -22.35 2.46
C ASN A 158 3.14 -22.06 0.95
N LEU A 159 2.15 -21.22 0.66
CA LEU A 159 1.69 -20.95 -0.70
C LEU A 159 2.67 -20.04 -1.44
N CYS A 160 3.34 -20.57 -2.46
CA CYS A 160 4.37 -19.85 -3.19
C CYS A 160 4.62 -20.39 -4.60
N TYR A 161 5.08 -19.54 -5.51
CA TYR A 161 5.62 -19.95 -6.81
C TYR A 161 6.67 -21.06 -6.71
N SER A 162 7.53 -21.00 -5.68
CA SER A 162 8.66 -21.92 -5.51
C SER A 162 8.29 -23.25 -4.82
N THR A 163 7.04 -23.40 -4.39
CA THR A 163 6.51 -24.57 -3.66
C THR A 163 5.29 -25.18 -4.37
N LEU A 164 4.76 -24.53 -5.42
CA LEU A 164 3.71 -25.06 -6.27
C LEU A 164 4.21 -26.30 -7.03
N ILE A 165 3.43 -27.37 -6.99
CA ILE A 165 3.65 -28.60 -7.75
C ILE A 165 2.68 -28.58 -8.96
N PRO A 166 3.19 -28.55 -10.19
CA PRO A 166 2.36 -28.38 -11.39
C PRO A 166 1.36 -29.50 -11.66
N THR A 167 1.70 -30.75 -11.30
CA THR A 167 0.88 -31.91 -11.65
C THR A 167 0.64 -32.84 -10.47
N LYS A 168 -0.52 -33.49 -10.47
CA LYS A 168 -0.85 -34.53 -9.48
C LYS A 168 0.17 -35.68 -9.50
N ARG A 169 0.65 -36.07 -10.69
CA ARG A 169 1.64 -37.14 -10.83
C ARG A 169 2.95 -36.82 -10.10
N GLU A 170 3.39 -35.56 -10.18
CA GLU A 170 4.56 -35.11 -9.41
C GLU A 170 4.26 -35.08 -7.91
N ALA A 171 3.07 -34.63 -7.51
CA ALA A 171 2.65 -34.64 -6.10
C ALA A 171 2.60 -36.07 -5.52
N ASP A 172 2.08 -37.04 -6.27
CA ASP A 172 2.00 -38.45 -5.87
C ASP A 172 3.39 -39.12 -5.81
N SER A 173 4.40 -38.56 -6.51
CA SER A 173 5.79 -39.05 -6.46
C SER A 173 6.59 -38.53 -5.27
N MET A 174 6.06 -37.54 -4.55
CA MET A 174 6.72 -36.99 -3.37
C MET A 174 6.53 -37.89 -2.15
N PRO A 175 7.45 -37.87 -1.17
CA PRO A 175 7.31 -38.66 0.05
C PRO A 175 6.01 -38.34 0.79
N GLU A 176 5.42 -39.36 1.42
CA GLU A 176 4.16 -39.19 2.14
C GLU A 176 4.27 -38.11 3.22
N GLY A 177 3.23 -37.28 3.33
CA GLY A 177 3.20 -36.20 4.31
C GLY A 177 3.99 -34.95 3.95
N THR A 178 4.66 -34.88 2.79
CA THR A 178 5.44 -33.71 2.35
C THR A 178 4.67 -32.70 1.48
N VAL A 179 3.48 -33.09 1.01
CA VAL A 179 2.62 -32.27 0.14
C VAL A 179 1.32 -31.95 0.83
N GLU A 180 0.77 -30.78 0.54
CA GLU A 180 -0.55 -30.32 0.95
C GLU A 180 -1.40 -30.00 -0.28
N ARG A 181 -2.67 -30.41 -0.27
CA ARG A 181 -3.64 -30.12 -1.34
C ARG A 181 -4.59 -29.03 -0.88
N THR A 182 -4.74 -27.97 -1.68
CA THR A 182 -5.66 -26.86 -1.37
C THR A 182 -7.12 -27.26 -1.62
N PRO A 183 -8.09 -26.54 -1.05
CA PRO A 183 -9.51 -26.73 -1.40
C PRO A 183 -9.82 -26.51 -2.88
N HIS A 184 -9.02 -25.70 -3.59
CA HIS A 184 -9.12 -25.49 -5.04
C HIS A 184 -8.61 -26.69 -5.84
N GLY A 185 -7.80 -27.56 -5.22
CA GLY A 185 -7.24 -28.76 -5.84
C GLY A 185 -5.77 -28.67 -6.24
N ASP A 186 -5.11 -27.54 -5.97
CA ASP A 186 -3.67 -27.34 -6.22
C ASP A 186 -2.80 -28.07 -5.18
N TYR A 187 -1.55 -28.34 -5.53
CA TYR A 187 -0.60 -29.04 -4.70
C TYR A 187 0.58 -28.14 -4.34
N PHE A 188 0.91 -28.06 -3.05
CA PHE A 188 2.06 -27.31 -2.54
C PHE A 188 2.93 -28.17 -1.64
N VAL A 189 4.25 -27.99 -1.75
CA VAL A 189 5.22 -28.59 -0.84
C VAL A 189 5.08 -27.96 0.55
N LYS A 190 5.10 -28.76 1.61
CA LYS A 190 5.05 -28.27 2.99
C LYS A 190 6.34 -27.55 3.40
N LYS A 191 6.22 -26.65 4.38
CA LYS A 191 7.32 -25.78 4.85
C LYS A 191 8.51 -26.54 5.42
N GLU A 192 8.30 -27.76 5.92
CA GLU A 192 9.33 -28.64 6.48
C GLU A 192 10.33 -29.12 5.43
N VAL A 193 9.90 -29.23 4.16
CA VAL A 193 10.79 -29.63 3.05
C VAL A 193 11.44 -28.41 2.43
N LYS A 194 10.64 -27.39 2.11
CA LYS A 194 11.13 -26.15 1.50
C LYS A 194 10.22 -24.99 1.85
N LYS A 195 10.77 -23.96 2.47
CA LYS A 195 10.04 -22.72 2.73
C LYS A 195 9.96 -21.87 1.47
N GLY A 196 8.74 -21.44 1.13
CA GLY A 196 8.50 -20.62 -0.05
C GLY A 196 9.07 -19.20 0.09
N ILE A 197 9.44 -18.60 -1.06
CA ILE A 197 9.94 -17.22 -1.11
C ILE A 197 8.90 -16.19 -0.66
N LEU A 198 7.62 -16.37 -1.01
CA LEU A 198 6.54 -15.46 -0.61
C LEU A 198 6.25 -15.51 0.90
N PRO A 199 6.11 -16.70 1.54
CA PRO A 199 6.07 -16.81 3.00
C PRO A 199 7.22 -16.09 3.71
N LEU A 200 8.46 -16.24 3.22
CA LEU A 200 9.62 -15.53 3.80
C LEU A 200 9.47 -14.01 3.74
N ILE A 201 9.09 -13.46 2.59
CA ILE A 201 8.86 -12.01 2.43
C ILE A 201 7.75 -11.54 3.38
N LEU A 202 6.65 -12.28 3.46
CA LEU A 202 5.50 -11.93 4.30
C LEU A 202 5.86 -11.95 5.79
N GLU A 203 6.63 -12.94 6.24
CA GLU A 203 7.12 -13.01 7.62
C GLU A 203 8.00 -11.82 7.98
N GLU A 204 8.92 -11.43 7.10
CA GLU A 204 9.77 -10.25 7.28
C GLU A 204 8.95 -8.98 7.38
N LEU A 205 7.99 -8.78 6.47
CA LEU A 205 7.11 -7.61 6.46
C LEU A 205 6.23 -7.53 7.71
N ILE A 206 5.64 -8.65 8.13
CA ILE A 206 4.76 -8.70 9.30
C ILE A 206 5.56 -8.53 10.60
N THR A 207 6.73 -9.14 10.69
CA THR A 207 7.63 -9.00 11.86
C THR A 207 8.11 -7.57 12.00
N ALA A 208 8.60 -6.97 10.91
CA ALA A 208 8.97 -5.56 10.89
C ALA A 208 7.78 -4.66 11.25
N ARG A 209 6.55 -5.00 10.82
CA ARG A 209 5.35 -4.21 11.15
C ARG A 209 5.00 -4.30 12.63
N LYS A 210 5.08 -5.50 13.22
CA LYS A 210 4.87 -5.70 14.67
C LYS A 210 5.86 -4.84 15.46
N GLN A 211 7.13 -4.86 15.06
CA GLN A 211 8.17 -4.05 15.69
C GLN A 211 7.91 -2.54 15.54
N ALA A 212 7.60 -2.06 14.32
CA ALA A 212 7.27 -0.65 14.10
C ALA A 212 6.04 -0.19 14.92
N LYS A 213 5.03 -1.05 15.07
CA LYS A 213 3.87 -0.77 15.94
C LYS A 213 4.22 -0.75 17.43
N LYS A 214 5.18 -1.56 17.87
CA LYS A 214 5.67 -1.55 19.25
C LYS A 214 6.41 -0.24 19.53
N GLU A 215 7.38 0.09 18.68
CA GLU A 215 8.13 1.35 18.76
C GLU A 215 7.19 2.57 18.73
N LEU A 216 6.14 2.54 17.88
CA LEU A 216 5.16 3.61 17.80
C LEU A 216 4.40 3.86 19.11
N LYS A 217 4.14 2.80 19.88
CA LYS A 217 3.46 2.90 21.20
C LYS A 217 4.39 3.48 22.26
N GLU A 218 5.67 3.17 22.18
CA GLU A 218 6.70 3.59 23.14
C GLU A 218 7.22 5.01 22.84
N ALA A 219 7.16 5.44 21.59
CA ALA A 219 7.57 6.78 21.19
C ALA A 219 6.74 7.85 21.91
N THR A 220 7.40 8.92 22.33
CA THR A 220 6.77 10.11 22.94
C THR A 220 6.78 11.28 21.96
N ASP A 221 7.89 11.46 21.25
CA ASP A 221 8.10 12.53 20.28
C ASP A 221 7.10 12.42 19.09
N PRO A 222 6.32 13.48 18.80
CA PRO A 222 5.34 13.48 17.71
C PRO A 222 5.94 13.22 16.33
N PHE A 223 7.17 13.68 16.09
CA PHE A 223 7.85 13.49 14.81
C PHE A 223 8.22 12.01 14.62
N VAL A 224 8.85 11.40 15.62
CA VAL A 224 9.18 9.96 15.64
C VAL A 224 7.91 9.11 15.48
N LYS A 225 6.81 9.46 16.15
CA LYS A 225 5.51 8.80 15.95
C LYS A 225 5.06 8.85 14.50
N GLY A 226 5.15 10.01 13.85
CA GLY A 226 4.77 10.16 12.44
C GLY A 226 5.60 9.28 11.51
N VAL A 227 6.92 9.20 11.73
CA VAL A 227 7.80 8.30 10.94
C VAL A 227 7.43 6.83 11.14
N LEU A 228 7.22 6.41 12.39
CA LEU A 228 6.88 5.02 12.72
C LEU A 228 5.50 4.61 12.22
N ASP A 229 4.53 5.53 12.23
CA ASP A 229 3.21 5.28 11.62
C ASP A 229 3.31 5.13 10.10
N GLY A 230 4.08 6.01 9.43
CA GLY A 230 4.41 5.86 8.02
C GLY A 230 5.01 4.50 7.67
N ARG A 231 5.97 4.05 8.49
CA ARG A 231 6.62 2.74 8.36
C ARG A 231 5.63 1.58 8.52
N GLN A 232 4.80 1.57 9.57
CA GLN A 232 3.86 0.46 9.77
C GLN A 232 2.78 0.39 8.67
N LEU A 233 2.34 1.55 8.15
CA LEU A 233 1.42 1.61 7.01
C LEU A 233 2.07 1.07 5.74
N ALA A 234 3.32 1.45 5.47
CA ALA A 234 4.05 0.95 4.31
C ALA A 234 4.20 -0.58 4.33
N LEU A 235 4.54 -1.14 5.49
CA LEU A 235 4.64 -2.58 5.70
C LEU A 235 3.29 -3.29 5.53
N LYS A 236 2.20 -2.71 6.05
CA LYS A 236 0.83 -3.23 5.87
C LYS A 236 0.45 -3.30 4.41
N ILE A 237 0.62 -2.19 3.68
CA ILE A 237 0.25 -2.09 2.26
C ILE A 237 1.07 -3.08 1.44
N SER A 238 2.38 -3.18 1.71
CA SER A 238 3.28 -4.11 1.02
C SER A 238 2.84 -5.55 1.22
N ALA A 239 2.58 -5.98 2.46
CA ALA A 239 2.14 -7.35 2.77
C ALA A 239 0.83 -7.72 2.07
N ASN A 240 -0.18 -6.83 2.09
CA ASN A 240 -1.44 -7.07 1.40
C ASN A 240 -1.30 -7.09 -0.13
N SER A 241 -0.35 -6.32 -0.67
CA SER A 241 -0.11 -6.26 -2.11
C SER A 241 0.53 -7.54 -2.66
N VAL A 242 1.21 -8.34 -1.82
CA VAL A 242 1.81 -9.61 -2.25
C VAL A 242 0.75 -10.57 -2.80
N TYR A 243 -0.37 -10.76 -2.10
CA TYR A 243 -1.48 -11.57 -2.59
C TYR A 243 -2.09 -11.00 -3.88
N GLY A 244 -2.34 -9.69 -3.92
CA GLY A 244 -2.89 -9.04 -5.11
C GLY A 244 -1.97 -9.16 -6.34
N PHE A 245 -0.66 -9.24 -6.12
CA PHE A 245 0.33 -9.46 -7.17
C PHE A 245 0.21 -10.87 -7.78
N THR A 246 -0.04 -11.90 -6.98
CA THR A 246 -0.15 -13.27 -7.49
C THR A 246 -1.42 -13.51 -8.32
N GLY A 247 -2.49 -12.74 -8.08
CA GLY A 247 -3.75 -12.82 -8.83
C GLY A 247 -3.83 -11.89 -10.05
N ALA A 248 -2.80 -11.09 -10.33
CA ALA A 248 -2.83 -10.14 -11.45
C ALA A 248 -2.51 -10.83 -12.79
N GLN A 249 -3.52 -10.97 -13.65
CA GLN A 249 -3.35 -11.54 -15.00
C GLN A 249 -2.57 -10.61 -15.95
N VAL A 250 -2.68 -9.30 -15.76
CA VAL A 250 -1.87 -8.31 -16.47
C VAL A 250 -0.70 -7.90 -15.57
N GLY A 251 0.47 -8.51 -15.81
CA GLY A 251 1.74 -8.07 -15.22
C GLY A 251 2.47 -7.12 -16.17
N GLN A 252 2.87 -5.93 -15.70
CA GLN A 252 3.72 -4.99 -16.42
C GLN A 252 5.12 -4.89 -15.80
#